data_AF-A0A1J4M339-F1
#
_entry.id   AF-A0A1J4M339-F1
#
_cell.length_a   1.000
_cell.length_b   1.000
_cell.length_c   1.000
_cell.angle_alpha   90.00
_cell.angle_beta   90.00
_cell.angle_gamma   90.00
#
_symmetry.space_group_name_H-M   'P 1'
#
loop_
_entity.id
_entity.type
_entity.pdbx_description
1 polymer ?
#
loop_
_entity_poly.entity_id
_entity_poly.type
_entity_poly.pdbx_seq_one_letter_code
_entity_poly.pdbx_strand_id
1 'polypeptide(L)'
;MDESASVARTGSLAVGASLLILGVGAYVVSSFESVTALIPALFGALVIALRLAGDALGRERLATYGIGALALAGIFGSARGVPDLIALLTGETVDSAIAAVSQGLMIVFCLVLLGIVAQTVRTAQTG
;
A
#
# COMPACT_ATOMS: atom_id res chain seq x y z
N MET A 1 25.83 -7.37 5.40
CA MET A 1 24.51 -6.76 5.13
C MET A 1 23.93 -7.53 3.97
N ASP A 2 22.92 -8.36 4.23
CA ASP A 2 22.35 -9.24 3.21
C ASP A 2 21.70 -8.41 2.10
N GLU A 3 22.11 -8.67 0.85
CA GLU A 3 21.62 -7.96 -0.34
C GLU A 3 20.08 -7.95 -0.40
N SER A 4 19.45 -9.03 0.06
CA SER A 4 18.00 -9.20 0.19
C SER A 4 17.34 -8.20 1.16
N ALA A 5 18.01 -7.84 2.26
CA ALA A 5 17.48 -6.87 3.23
C ALA A 5 17.48 -5.44 2.65
N SER A 6 18.50 -5.11 1.84
CA SER A 6 18.60 -3.85 1.10
C SER A 6 17.50 -3.70 0.04
N VAL A 7 17.23 -4.76 -0.73
CA VAL A 7 16.18 -4.77 -1.77
C VAL A 7 14.79 -4.61 -1.13
N ALA A 8 14.49 -5.36 -0.08
CA ALA A 8 13.22 -5.23 0.63
C ALA A 8 13.05 -3.86 1.29
N ARG A 9 14.14 -3.25 1.78
CA ARG A 9 14.16 -1.88 2.29
C ARG A 9 13.79 -0.87 1.23
N THR A 10 14.50 -0.90 0.12
CA THR A 10 14.29 0.04 -0.99
C THR A 10 12.91 -0.17 -1.61
N GLY A 11 12.47 -1.42 -1.77
CA GLY A 11 11.17 -1.75 -2.34
C GLY A 11 9.99 -1.27 -1.50
N SER A 12 10.00 -1.50 -0.18
CA SER A 12 8.93 -1.04 0.70
C SER A 12 8.84 0.49 0.80
N LEU A 13 9.99 1.19 0.83
CA LEU A 13 10.05 2.65 0.79
C LEU A 13 9.52 3.22 -0.53
N ALA A 14 9.94 2.65 -1.66
CA ALA A 14 9.48 3.05 -2.98
C ALA A 14 7.96 2.86 -3.15
N VAL A 15 7.43 1.73 -2.67
CA VAL A 15 5.98 1.46 -2.71
C VAL A 15 5.23 2.42 -1.78
N GLY A 16 5.72 2.63 -0.55
CA GLY A 16 5.12 3.58 0.38
C GLY A 16 5.09 5.01 -0.19
N ALA A 17 6.18 5.47 -0.80
CA ALA A 17 6.26 6.77 -1.44
C ALA A 17 5.34 6.89 -2.65
N SER A 18 5.25 5.84 -3.47
CA SER A 18 4.35 5.79 -4.62
C SER A 18 2.89 5.89 -4.20
N LEU A 19 2.49 5.15 -3.16
CA LEU A 19 1.16 5.22 -2.56
C LEU A 19 0.83 6.63 -2.01
N LEU A 20 1.82 7.27 -1.38
CA LEU A 20 1.69 8.63 -0.85
C LEU A 20 1.47 9.64 -1.97
N ILE A 21 2.31 9.61 -3.00
CA ILE A 21 2.19 10.49 -4.17
C ILE A 21 0.86 10.26 -4.90
N LEU A 22 0.48 8.99 -5.09
CA LEU A 22 -0.73 8.62 -5.82
C LEU A 22 -1.99 9.08 -5.08
N GLY A 23 -2.09 8.86 -3.77
CA GLY A 23 -3.26 9.26 -3.01
C GLY A 23 -3.40 10.79 -2.88
N VAL A 24 -2.28 11.50 -2.66
CA VAL A 24 -2.30 12.97 -2.62
C VAL A 24 -2.62 13.54 -4.01
N GLY A 25 -2.00 13.00 -5.06
CA GLY A 25 -2.26 13.41 -6.44
C GLY A 25 -3.71 13.19 -6.86
N ALA A 26 -4.27 12.02 -6.58
CA ALA A 26 -5.68 11.71 -6.86
C ALA A 26 -6.64 12.67 -6.13
N TYR A 27 -6.33 13.03 -4.88
CA TYR A 27 -7.15 13.98 -4.12
C TYR A 27 -7.12 15.39 -4.73
N VAL A 28 -5.94 15.89 -5.10
CA VAL A 28 -5.80 17.21 -5.74
C VAL A 28 -6.48 17.24 -7.11
N VAL A 29 -6.32 16.19 -7.93
CA VAL A 29 -6.97 16.08 -9.25
C VAL A 29 -8.49 15.99 -9.11
N SER A 30 -9.00 15.34 -8.06
CA SER A 30 -10.44 15.32 -7.75
C SER A 30 -10.99 16.64 -7.20
N SER A 31 -10.23 17.74 -7.24
CA SER A 31 -10.65 19.03 -6.66
C SER A 31 -11.08 18.93 -5.19
N PHE A 32 -10.41 18.06 -4.42
CA PHE A 32 -10.67 17.83 -3.00
C PHE A 32 -12.03 17.19 -2.69
N GLU A 33 -12.73 16.69 -3.70
CA GLU A 33 -14.08 16.12 -3.58
C GLU A 33 -14.06 14.72 -2.96
N SER A 34 -13.05 13.90 -3.29
CA SER A 34 -13.02 12.49 -2.91
C SER A 34 -11.98 12.21 -1.81
N VAL A 35 -12.33 12.47 -0.56
CA VAL A 35 -11.47 12.21 0.63
C VAL A 35 -11.04 10.73 0.71
N THR A 36 -11.82 9.80 0.16
CA THR A 36 -11.47 8.38 0.04
C THR A 36 -10.25 8.12 -0.84
N ALA A 37 -9.93 9.01 -1.79
CA ALA A 37 -8.71 8.94 -2.59
C ALA A 37 -7.44 9.18 -1.77
N LEU A 38 -7.56 9.66 -0.53
CA LEU A 38 -6.44 9.85 0.41
C LEU A 38 -6.06 8.58 1.17
N ILE A 39 -6.89 7.53 1.14
CA ILE A 39 -6.61 6.25 1.83
C ILE A 39 -5.27 5.63 1.37
N PRO A 40 -4.95 5.54 0.06
CA PRO A 40 -3.63 5.12 -0.40
C PRO A 40 -2.50 5.92 0.22
N ALA A 41 -2.67 7.24 0.36
CA ALA A 41 -1.62 8.10 0.92
C ALA A 41 -1.40 7.87 2.41
N LEU A 42 -2.47 7.65 3.18
CA LEU A 42 -2.37 7.27 4.59
C LEU A 42 -1.59 5.95 4.74
N PHE A 43 -1.90 4.96 3.91
CA PHE A 43 -1.18 3.68 3.92
C PHE A 43 0.28 3.84 3.53
N GLY A 44 0.57 4.63 2.49
CA GLY A 44 1.94 4.96 2.08
C GLY A 44 2.74 5.59 3.22
N ALA A 45 2.14 6.54 3.94
CA ALA A 45 2.76 7.18 5.10
C ALA A 45 3.01 6.19 6.24
N LEU A 46 2.06 5.29 6.54
CA LEU A 46 2.24 4.26 7.56
C LEU A 46 3.35 3.27 7.21
N VAL A 47 3.46 2.84 5.95
CA VAL A 47 4.56 1.97 5.48
C VAL A 47 5.91 2.65 5.70
N ILE A 48 6.04 3.92 5.30
CA ILE A 48 7.27 4.70 5.50
C ILE A 48 7.59 4.83 7.00
N ALA A 49 6.60 5.19 7.82
CA ALA A 49 6.77 5.35 9.26
C ALA A 49 7.20 4.04 9.94
N LEU A 50 6.55 2.92 9.63
CA LEU A 50 6.91 1.59 10.13
C LEU A 50 8.34 1.23 9.73
N ARG A 51 8.75 1.58 8.50
CA ARG A 51 10.11 1.32 8.02
C ARG A 51 11.15 2.12 8.79
N LEU A 52 10.97 3.44 8.89
CA LEU A 52 11.87 4.32 9.64
C LEU A 52 11.93 3.93 11.12
N ALA A 53 10.80 3.60 11.73
CA ALA A 53 10.74 3.16 13.12
C ALA A 53 11.45 1.81 13.31
N GLY A 54 11.28 0.85 12.39
CA GLY A 54 11.99 -0.42 12.41
C GLY A 54 13.50 -0.25 12.39
N ASP A 55 13.97 0.67 11.56
CA ASP A 55 15.39 0.98 11.40
C ASP A 55 15.96 1.68 12.64
N ALA A 56 15.25 2.69 13.16
CA ALA A 56 15.67 3.46 14.33
C ALA A 56 15.70 2.64 15.62
N LEU A 57 14.76 1.71 15.79
CA LEU A 57 14.68 0.85 16.98
C LEU A 57 15.47 -0.47 16.84
N GLY A 58 16.08 -0.76 15.68
CA GLY A 58 16.73 -2.04 15.42
C GLY A 58 15.76 -3.24 15.43
N ARG A 59 14.46 -2.99 15.21
CA ARG A 59 13.37 -3.98 15.27
C ARG A 59 12.81 -4.27 13.88
N GLU A 60 13.71 -4.52 12.91
CA GLU A 60 13.36 -4.73 11.50
C GLU A 60 12.30 -5.81 11.30
N ARG A 61 12.36 -6.92 12.06
CA ARG A 61 11.33 -7.99 12.01
C ARG A 61 9.93 -7.47 12.36
N LEU A 62 9.82 -6.62 13.38
CA LEU A 62 8.55 -6.08 13.84
C LEU A 62 7.97 -5.08 12.83
N ALA A 63 8.83 -4.28 12.19
CA ALA A 63 8.42 -3.42 11.08
C ALA A 63 7.93 -4.24 9.89
N THR A 64 8.60 -5.33 9.53
CA THR A 64 8.16 -6.22 8.45
C THR A 64 6.81 -6.88 8.74
N TYR A 65 6.58 -7.37 9.97
CA TYR A 65 5.26 -7.87 10.37
C TYR A 65 4.19 -6.77 10.35
N GLY A 66 4.53 -5.56 10.78
CA GLY A 66 3.63 -4.41 10.73
C GLY A 66 3.25 -4.02 9.30
N ILE A 67 4.22 -4.00 8.37
CA ILE A 67 3.97 -3.75 6.95
C ILE A 67 3.11 -4.87 6.33
N GLY A 68 3.35 -6.13 6.71
CA GLY A 68 2.52 -7.26 6.27
C GLY A 68 1.08 -7.17 6.78
N ALA A 69 0.89 -6.85 8.06
CA ALA A 69 -0.43 -6.65 8.65
C ALA A 69 -1.16 -5.46 8.00
N LEU A 70 -0.44 -4.38 7.74
CA LEU A 70 -0.96 -3.22 7.04
C LEU A 70 -1.36 -3.60 5.60
N ALA A 71 -0.54 -4.34 4.86
CA ALA A 71 -0.88 -4.80 3.52
C ALA A 71 -2.19 -5.64 3.51
N LEU A 72 -2.36 -6.54 4.49
CA LEU A 72 -3.62 -7.28 4.65
C LEU A 72 -4.79 -6.35 4.94
N ALA A 73 -4.65 -5.43 5.89
CA ALA A 73 -5.67 -4.45 6.21
C ALA A 73 -6.04 -3.58 5.01
N GLY A 74 -5.06 -3.26 4.15
CA GLY A 74 -5.28 -2.48 2.93
C GLY A 74 -6.05 -3.26 1.86
N ILE A 75 -5.79 -4.56 1.71
CA ILE A 75 -6.56 -5.45 0.83
C ILE A 75 -8.01 -5.53 1.31
N PHE A 76 -8.25 -5.87 2.58
CA PHE A 76 -9.61 -5.97 3.12
C PHE A 76 -10.34 -4.62 3.16
N GLY A 77 -9.64 -3.55 3.53
CA GLY A 77 -10.18 -2.20 3.59
C GLY A 77 -10.50 -1.58 2.22
N SER A 78 -9.89 -2.10 1.15
CA SER A 78 -10.14 -1.69 -0.24
C SER A 78 -11.07 -2.65 -0.98
N ALA A 79 -11.30 -3.86 -0.46
CA ALA A 79 -12.22 -4.84 -1.05
C ALA A 79 -13.65 -4.28 -1.23
N ARG A 80 -14.06 -3.35 -0.36
CA ARG A 80 -15.34 -2.62 -0.47
C ARG A 80 -15.47 -1.76 -1.73
N GLY A 81 -14.35 -1.37 -2.36
CA GLY A 81 -14.34 -0.60 -3.60
C GLY A 81 -14.35 -1.44 -4.87
N VAL A 82 -14.21 -2.76 -4.74
CA VAL A 82 -14.18 -3.68 -5.89
C VAL A 82 -15.50 -3.68 -6.69
N PRO A 83 -16.69 -3.68 -6.07
CA PRO A 83 -17.96 -3.61 -6.80
C PRO A 83 -18.06 -2.33 -7.65
N ASP A 84 -17.72 -1.17 -7.07
CA ASP A 84 -17.73 0.12 -7.77
C ASP A 84 -16.74 0.13 -8.93
N LEU A 85 -15.58 -0.51 -8.77
CA LEU A 85 -14.60 -0.65 -9.85
C LEU A 85 -15.12 -1.50 -11.00
N ILE A 86 -15.82 -2.60 -10.70
CA ILE A 86 -16.45 -3.46 -11.71
C ILE A 86 -17.57 -2.70 -12.43
N ALA A 87 -18.41 -1.98 -11.69
CA ALA A 87 -19.49 -1.15 -12.24
C ALA A 87 -18.94 -0.09 -13.21
N LEU A 88 -17.84 0.56 -12.85
CA LEU A 88 -17.13 1.49 -13.74
C LEU A 88 -16.66 0.83 -15.04
N LEU A 89 -16.12 -0.39 -14.95
CA LEU A 89 -15.61 -1.14 -16.10
C LEU A 89 -16.73 -1.66 -17.00
N THR A 90 -17.91 -1.92 -16.45
CA THR A 90 -19.12 -2.31 -17.21
C THR A 90 -19.86 -1.11 -17.81
N GLY A 91 -19.40 0.11 -17.55
CA GLY A 91 -20.00 1.35 -18.04
C GLY A 91 -21.16 1.86 -17.19
N GLU A 92 -21.33 1.34 -15.98
CA GLU A 92 -22.30 1.82 -14.99
C GLU A 92 -21.80 3.10 -14.31
N THR A 93 -22.75 3.92 -13.86
CA THR A 93 -22.45 5.14 -13.12
C THR A 93 -22.18 4.81 -11.65
N VAL A 94 -21.06 5.29 -11.13
CA VAL A 94 -20.69 5.18 -9.71
C VAL A 94 -20.62 6.56 -9.07
N ASP A 95 -20.84 6.61 -7.76
CA ASP A 95 -20.80 7.87 -6.98
C ASP A 95 -19.47 8.61 -7.08
N SER A 96 -18.34 7.88 -7.17
CA SER A 96 -17.03 8.50 -7.41
C SER A 96 -16.10 7.58 -8.15
N ALA A 97 -15.93 7.84 -9.46
CA ALA A 97 -15.05 7.06 -10.31
C ALA A 97 -13.59 7.09 -9.83
N ILE A 98 -13.17 8.23 -9.29
CA ILE A 98 -11.81 8.43 -8.78
C ILE A 98 -11.57 7.60 -7.52
N ALA A 99 -12.57 7.47 -6.64
CA ALA A 99 -12.48 6.62 -5.45
C ALA A 99 -12.29 5.15 -5.82
N ALA A 100 -13.09 4.64 -6.76
CA ALA A 100 -13.01 3.25 -7.22
C ALA A 100 -11.64 2.95 -7.83
N VAL A 101 -11.13 3.81 -8.72
CA VAL A 101 -9.79 3.66 -9.31
C VAL A 101 -8.70 3.68 -8.24
N SER A 102 -8.78 4.62 -7.28
CA SER A 102 -7.80 4.73 -6.18
C SER A 102 -7.79 3.48 -5.28
N GLN A 103 -8.97 2.91 -5.00
CA GLN A 103 -9.09 1.68 -4.23
C GLN A 103 -8.55 0.46 -4.97
N GLY A 104 -8.73 0.37 -6.30
CA GLY A 104 -8.11 -0.68 -7.11
C GLY A 104 -6.59 -0.62 -7.09
N LEU A 105 -6.02 0.58 -7.29
CA LEU A 105 -4.58 0.80 -7.18
C LEU A 105 -4.05 0.40 -5.79
N MET A 106 -4.77 0.75 -4.74
CA MET A 106 -4.41 0.37 -3.37
C MET A 106 -4.33 -1.15 -3.19
N ILE A 107 -5.29 -1.92 -3.74
CA ILE A 107 -5.22 -3.39 -3.71
C ILE A 107 -3.96 -3.90 -4.40
N VAL A 108 -3.65 -3.37 -5.59
CA VAL A 108 -2.45 -3.77 -6.35
C VAL A 108 -1.17 -3.50 -5.55
N PHE A 109 -1.03 -2.30 -4.99
CA PHE A 109 0.14 -1.95 -4.18
C PHE A 109 0.22 -2.76 -2.88
N CYS A 110 -0.90 -3.06 -2.23
CA CYS A 110 -0.92 -3.93 -1.05
C CYS A 110 -0.52 -5.36 -1.39
N LEU A 111 -0.92 -5.91 -2.55
CA LEU A 111 -0.47 -7.22 -3.02
C LEU A 111 1.04 -7.23 -3.28
N VAL A 112 1.59 -6.16 -3.89
CA VAL A 112 3.05 -6.01 -4.08
C VAL A 112 3.77 -5.99 -2.74
N LEU A 113 3.30 -5.21 -1.77
CA LEU A 113 3.88 -5.19 -0.41
C LEU A 113 3.82 -6.57 0.24
N LEU A 114 2.70 -7.28 0.12
CA LEU A 114 2.54 -8.61 0.66
C LEU A 114 3.53 -9.61 0.03
N GLY A 115 3.76 -9.49 -1.29
CA GLY A 115 4.75 -10.27 -2.02
C GLY A 115 6.18 -10.02 -1.53
N ILE A 116 6.55 -8.76 -1.33
CA ILE A 116 7.85 -8.37 -0.77
C ILE A 116 8.02 -8.95 0.63
N VAL A 117 7.02 -8.79 1.51
CA VAL A 117 7.04 -9.32 2.88
C VAL A 117 7.18 -10.85 2.87
N ALA A 118 6.38 -11.54 2.06
CA ALA A 118 6.43 -13.00 1.94
C ALA A 118 7.80 -13.49 1.45
N GLN A 119 8.41 -12.79 0.49
CA GLN A 119 9.75 -13.12 0.00
C GLN A 119 10.79 -12.96 1.12
N THR A 120 10.77 -11.84 1.85
CA THR A 120 11.69 -11.63 2.99
C THR A 120 11.57 -12.71 4.05
N VAL A 121 10.33 -13.11 4.39
CA VAL A 121 10.06 -14.16 5.38
C VAL A 121 10.51 -15.54 4.89
N ARG A 122 10.42 -15.83 3.58
CA ARG A 122 10.95 -17.07 3.00
C ARG A 122 12.48 -17.13 3.05
N THR A 123 13.17 -16.06 2.66
CA THR A 123 14.64 -16.00 2.76
C THR A 123 15.15 -16.12 4.19
N ALA A 124 14.43 -15.58 5.17
CA ALA A 124 14.80 -15.67 6.58
C ALA A 124 14.63 -17.08 7.19
N GLN A 125 13.97 -18.01 6.49
CA GLN A 125 13.82 -19.41 6.92
C GLN A 125 14.82 -20.36 6.25
N THR A 126 15.52 -19.90 5.21
CA THR A 126 16.48 -20.71 4.43
C THR A 126 17.95 -20.45 4.76
N GLY A 127 18.25 -19.50 5.67
CA GLY A 127 19.60 -19.19 6.16
C GLY A 127 19.71 -19.43 7.65
#